data_AF-A0A7C6FI38-F1
#
_entry.id   AF-A0A7C6FI38-F1
#
_cell.length_a   1.000
_cell.length_b   1.000
_cell.length_c   1.000
_cell.angle_alpha   90.00
_cell.angle_beta   90.00
_cell.angle_gamma   90.00
#
_symmetry.space_group_name_H-M   'P 1'
#
loop_
_entity.id
_entity.type
_entity.pdbx_description
1 polymer ?
#
loop_
_entity_poly.entity_id
_entity_poly.type
_entity_poly.pdbx_seq_one_letter_code
_entity_poly.pdbx_strand_id
1 'polypeptide(L)'
;MRMQKSALNTLILSILIILGALVLTLVGQGMRFSFGAEATMQYMPLVWAILAAVGVSFVFGWVRYSLAGAITLAAAVLHDQLLSLALCAIIGLAFGLSSYLPALLMAGLVATYAFTIPQIRTARVLVRGGSSRGLARDEAASESRNQHRPLKMVVALAALLILAAFIISGNKHMIGAVLPLFTGLLSAVVSSCLITPFIWAALATRKMNKK
;
A
#
# COMPACT_ATOMS: atom_id res chain seq x y z
N MET A 1 -10.91 -18.80 -0.59
CA MET A 1 -11.55 -17.48 -0.45
C MET A 1 -12.17 -16.99 -1.75
N ARG A 2 -13.51 -16.82 -1.83
CA ARG A 2 -14.11 -15.99 -2.90
C ARG A 2 -13.82 -14.53 -2.54
N MET A 3 -13.07 -13.82 -3.38
CA MET A 3 -13.02 -12.35 -3.28
C MET A 3 -14.45 -11.83 -3.33
N GLN A 4 -14.84 -11.04 -2.32
CA GLN A 4 -16.09 -10.30 -2.40
C GLN A 4 -16.05 -9.50 -3.70
N LYS A 5 -17.14 -9.48 -4.47
CA LYS A 5 -17.18 -8.83 -5.79
C LYS A 5 -16.66 -7.38 -5.74
N SER A 6 -16.94 -6.66 -4.65
CA SER A 6 -16.40 -5.33 -4.37
C SER A 6 -14.87 -5.30 -4.25
N ALA A 7 -14.28 -6.25 -3.52
CA ALA A 7 -12.82 -6.38 -3.34
C ALA A 7 -12.09 -6.65 -4.67
N LEU A 8 -12.67 -7.51 -5.52
CA LEU A 8 -12.14 -7.79 -6.85
C LEU A 8 -12.20 -6.54 -7.73
N ASN A 9 -13.34 -5.84 -7.74
CA ASN A 9 -13.52 -4.64 -8.53
C ASN A 9 -12.53 -3.53 -8.14
N THR A 10 -12.27 -3.35 -6.84
CA THR A 10 -11.29 -2.36 -6.38
C THR A 10 -9.85 -2.73 -6.74
N LEU A 11 -9.50 -4.03 -6.71
CA LEU A 11 -8.18 -4.49 -7.17
C LEU A 11 -8.02 -4.27 -8.68
N ILE A 12 -9.03 -4.63 -9.48
CA ILE A 12 -9.05 -4.37 -10.92
C ILE A 12 -8.89 -2.87 -11.18
N LEU A 13 -9.63 -2.02 -10.46
CA LEU A 13 -9.51 -0.57 -10.56
C LEU A 13 -8.09 -0.10 -10.26
N SER A 14 -7.45 -0.59 -9.19
CA SER A 14 -6.06 -0.22 -8.86
C SER A 14 -5.07 -0.60 -9.96
N ILE A 15 -5.25 -1.77 -10.57
CA ILE A 15 -4.41 -2.23 -11.70
C ILE A 15 -4.65 -1.34 -12.92
N LEU A 16 -5.91 -1.02 -13.24
CA LEU A 16 -6.26 -0.12 -14.34
C LEU A 16 -5.67 1.28 -14.14
N ILE A 17 -5.65 1.80 -12.91
CA ILE A 17 -5.01 3.08 -12.58
C ILE A 17 -3.51 3.01 -12.85
N ILE A 18 -2.84 1.93 -12.42
CA ILE A 18 -1.40 1.73 -12.66
C ILE A 18 -1.11 1.65 -14.16
N LEU A 19 -1.88 0.88 -14.91
CA LEU A 19 -1.73 0.75 -16.36
C LEU A 19 -2.01 2.06 -17.09
N GLY A 20 -3.06 2.79 -16.68
CA GLY A 20 -3.39 4.10 -17.23
C GLY A 20 -2.26 5.11 -17.02
N ALA A 21 -1.70 5.18 -15.81
CA ALA A 21 -0.55 6.03 -15.51
C ALA A 21 0.69 5.64 -16.33
N LEU A 22 0.92 4.35 -16.56
CA LEU A 22 2.00 3.87 -17.41
C LEU A 22 1.81 4.35 -18.86
N VAL A 23 0.62 4.20 -19.42
CA VAL A 23 0.30 4.69 -20.78
C VAL A 23 0.51 6.20 -20.88
N LEU A 24 0.02 6.98 -19.91
CA LEU A 24 0.22 8.43 -19.87
C LEU A 24 1.71 8.79 -19.87
N THR A 25 2.52 8.05 -19.11
CA THR A 25 3.98 8.24 -19.07
C THR A 25 4.62 7.94 -20.42
N LEU A 26 4.21 6.85 -21.10
CA LEU A 26 4.74 6.47 -22.41
C LEU A 26 4.36 7.47 -23.53
N VAL A 27 3.24 8.17 -23.39
CA VAL A 27 2.78 9.20 -24.35
C VAL A 27 3.38 10.59 -24.02
N GLY A 28 4.28 10.69 -23.04
CA GLY A 28 4.90 11.96 -22.64
C GLY A 28 3.98 12.88 -21.83
N GLN A 29 2.82 12.38 -21.40
CA GLN A 29 1.92 13.04 -20.44
C GLN A 29 2.06 12.43 -19.04
N GLY A 30 3.29 12.08 -18.65
CA GLY A 30 3.60 11.54 -17.34
C GLY A 30 3.51 12.56 -16.22
N MET A 31 4.21 12.28 -15.11
CA MET A 31 4.31 13.16 -13.95
C MET A 31 4.65 14.60 -14.35
N ARG A 32 3.79 15.56 -13.96
CA ARG A 32 4.07 16.99 -14.08
C ARG A 32 4.58 17.56 -12.78
N PHE A 33 5.60 18.40 -12.87
CA PHE A 33 6.27 19.00 -11.72
C PHE A 33 6.10 20.51 -11.72
N SER A 34 6.06 21.09 -10.52
CA SER A 34 5.93 22.52 -10.33
C SER A 34 7.31 23.20 -10.33
N PHE A 35 7.42 24.36 -11.00
CA PHE A 35 8.59 25.27 -10.92
C PHE A 35 9.96 24.62 -11.15
N GLY A 36 10.09 23.76 -12.17
CA GLY A 36 11.37 23.14 -12.52
C GLY A 36 11.81 22.01 -11.58
N ALA A 37 10.96 21.58 -10.64
CA ALA A 37 11.26 20.46 -9.73
C ALA A 37 11.60 19.15 -10.46
N GLU A 38 11.19 19.00 -11.73
CA GLU A 38 11.59 17.89 -12.59
C GLU A 38 13.12 17.74 -12.70
N ALA A 39 13.87 18.84 -12.68
CA ALA A 39 15.34 18.81 -12.79
C ALA A 39 16.01 18.08 -11.61
N THR A 40 15.33 17.97 -10.48
CA THR A 40 15.81 17.24 -9.30
C THR A 40 15.35 15.78 -9.26
N MET A 41 14.49 15.37 -10.20
CA MET A 41 13.88 14.05 -10.19
C MET A 41 14.85 13.00 -10.74
N GLN A 42 15.18 12.02 -9.92
CA GLN A 42 16.01 10.88 -10.31
C GLN A 42 15.19 9.59 -10.23
N TYR A 43 14.66 9.15 -11.38
CA TYR A 43 13.78 7.99 -11.47
C TYR A 43 14.47 6.67 -11.11
N MET A 44 15.73 6.48 -11.53
CA MET A 44 16.47 5.24 -11.25
C MET A 44 16.68 4.99 -9.75
N PRO A 45 17.19 5.96 -8.96
CA PRO A 45 17.25 5.82 -7.51
C PRO A 45 15.89 5.54 -6.85
N LEU A 46 14.81 6.16 -7.34
CA LEU A 46 13.46 5.89 -6.82
C LEU A 46 13.05 4.42 -7.05
N VAL A 47 13.26 3.89 -8.26
CA VAL A 47 12.99 2.48 -8.56
C VAL A 47 13.81 1.55 -7.66
N TRP A 48 15.10 1.83 -7.48
CA TRP A 48 15.95 1.05 -6.58
C TRP A 48 15.49 1.15 -5.12
N ALA A 49 15.04 2.31 -4.67
CA ALA A 49 14.50 2.49 -3.32
C ALA A 49 13.22 1.68 -3.10
N ILE A 50 12.31 1.64 -4.08
CA ILE A 50 11.10 0.80 -4.04
C ILE A 50 11.48 -0.68 -4.00
N LEU A 51 12.38 -1.13 -4.87
CA LEU A 51 12.83 -2.53 -4.89
C LEU A 51 13.53 -2.92 -3.59
N ALA A 52 14.37 -2.04 -3.03
CA ALA A 52 15.01 -2.25 -1.74
C ALA A 52 13.97 -2.34 -0.61
N ALA A 53 12.95 -1.48 -0.59
CA ALA A 53 11.87 -1.55 0.40
C ALA A 53 11.09 -2.86 0.30
N VAL A 54 10.81 -3.36 -0.91
CA VAL A 54 10.18 -4.67 -1.13
C VAL A 54 11.07 -5.79 -0.60
N GLY A 55 12.38 -5.76 -0.91
CA GLY A 55 13.35 -6.76 -0.44
C GLY A 55 13.48 -6.79 1.09
N VAL A 56 13.63 -5.62 1.73
CA VAL A 56 13.70 -5.49 3.18
C VAL A 56 12.39 -5.95 3.83
N SER A 57 11.25 -5.58 3.27
CA SER A 57 9.93 -6.04 3.72
C SER A 57 9.78 -7.55 3.65
N PHE A 58 10.27 -8.16 2.57
CA PHE A 58 10.27 -9.60 2.41
C PHE A 58 11.11 -10.28 3.50
N VAL A 59 12.37 -9.84 3.67
CA VAL A 59 13.29 -10.41 4.66
C VAL A 59 12.73 -10.24 6.08
N PHE A 60 12.24 -9.05 6.42
CA PHE A 60 11.61 -8.80 7.72
C PHE A 60 10.37 -9.69 7.93
N GLY A 61 9.48 -9.75 6.93
CA GLY A 61 8.30 -10.59 6.95
C GLY A 61 8.63 -12.08 7.13
N TRP A 62 9.72 -12.55 6.50
CA TRP A 62 10.19 -13.92 6.62
C TRP A 62 10.71 -14.22 8.01
N VAL A 63 11.69 -13.42 8.47
CA VAL A 63 12.39 -13.63 9.74
C VAL A 63 11.44 -13.50 10.92
N ARG A 64 10.56 -12.48 10.89
CA ARG A 64 9.66 -12.19 12.02
C ARG A 64 8.36 -12.98 11.97
N TYR A 65 7.87 -13.32 10.76
CA TYR A 65 6.55 -13.91 10.58
C TYR A 65 6.55 -15.33 10.02
N SER A 66 6.75 -15.46 8.73
CA SER A 66 6.80 -16.72 7.97
C SER A 66 6.96 -16.36 6.49
N LEU A 67 7.22 -17.35 5.63
CA LEU A 67 7.17 -17.15 4.17
C LEU A 67 5.84 -16.52 3.71
N ALA A 68 4.70 -16.90 4.29
CA ALA A 68 3.42 -16.28 3.97
C ALA A 68 3.40 -14.80 4.38
N GLY A 69 3.88 -14.46 5.58
CA GLY A 69 4.02 -13.07 6.01
C GLY A 69 5.01 -12.27 5.14
N ALA A 70 6.10 -12.89 4.69
CA ALA A 70 7.09 -12.31 3.80
C ALA A 70 6.47 -11.87 2.47
N ILE A 71 5.80 -12.79 1.78
CA ILE A 71 5.18 -12.51 0.50
C ILE A 71 4.03 -11.50 0.66
N THR A 72 3.21 -11.63 1.70
CA THR A 72 2.12 -10.68 1.95
C THR A 72 2.65 -9.26 2.15
N LEU A 73 3.68 -9.08 2.98
CA LEU A 73 4.23 -7.75 3.26
C LEU A 73 4.93 -7.16 2.04
N ALA A 74 5.72 -7.96 1.33
CA ALA A 74 6.39 -7.55 0.09
C ALA A 74 5.38 -7.15 -1.00
N ALA A 75 4.31 -7.92 -1.17
CA ALA A 75 3.25 -7.61 -2.15
C ALA A 75 2.47 -6.35 -1.77
N ALA A 76 2.17 -6.14 -0.49
CA ALA A 76 1.52 -4.92 -0.02
C ALA A 76 2.38 -3.68 -0.30
N VAL A 77 3.68 -3.75 0.00
CA VAL A 77 4.63 -2.66 -0.26
C VAL A 77 4.77 -2.37 -1.75
N LEU A 78 4.93 -3.41 -2.58
CA LEU A 78 5.05 -3.23 -4.02
C LEU A 78 3.78 -2.58 -4.60
N HIS A 79 2.61 -3.11 -4.24
CA HIS A 79 1.35 -2.54 -4.69
C HIS A 79 1.20 -1.08 -4.26
N ASP A 80 1.45 -0.76 -2.99
CA ASP A 80 1.18 0.56 -2.45
C ASP A 80 2.10 1.62 -3.07
N GLN A 81 3.37 1.28 -3.30
CA GLN A 81 4.31 2.18 -3.95
C GLN A 81 3.97 2.39 -5.44
N LEU A 82 3.59 1.33 -6.17
CA LEU A 82 3.19 1.46 -7.57
C LEU A 82 1.89 2.23 -7.73
N LEU A 83 0.88 1.95 -6.90
CA LEU A 83 -0.39 2.66 -6.93
C LEU A 83 -0.23 4.12 -6.51
N SER A 84 0.56 4.40 -5.47
CA SER A 84 0.86 5.77 -5.05
C SER A 84 1.59 6.54 -6.14
N LEU A 85 2.57 5.93 -6.81
CA LEU A 85 3.28 6.54 -7.94
C LEU A 85 2.34 6.83 -9.11
N ALA A 86 1.45 5.88 -9.45
CA ALA A 86 0.46 6.04 -10.51
C ALA A 86 -0.53 7.18 -10.20
N LEU A 87 -1.04 7.23 -8.96
CA LEU A 87 -1.92 8.30 -8.52
C LEU A 87 -1.19 9.65 -8.50
N CYS A 88 0.08 9.70 -8.11
CA CYS A 88 0.90 10.91 -8.20
C CYS A 88 1.06 11.37 -9.66
N ALA A 89 1.29 10.44 -10.59
CA ALA A 89 1.37 10.77 -12.01
C ALA A 89 0.08 11.41 -12.53
N ILE A 90 -1.08 10.83 -12.20
CA ILE A 90 -2.38 11.31 -12.66
C ILE A 90 -2.74 12.65 -11.98
N ILE A 91 -2.69 12.71 -10.65
CA ILE A 91 -3.10 13.90 -9.89
C ILE A 91 -2.10 15.04 -10.10
N GLY A 92 -0.81 14.71 -10.31
CA GLY A 92 0.23 15.65 -10.66
C GLY A 92 -0.05 16.43 -11.94
N LEU A 93 -0.84 15.90 -12.88
CA LEU A 93 -1.26 16.64 -14.07
C LEU A 93 -2.06 17.90 -13.74
N ALA A 94 -2.84 17.88 -12.66
CA ALA A 94 -3.70 18.99 -12.25
C ALA A 94 -3.00 19.96 -11.29
N PHE A 95 -2.19 19.46 -10.35
CA PHE A 95 -1.64 20.26 -9.25
C PHE A 95 -0.13 20.51 -9.34
N GLY A 96 0.58 19.71 -10.13
CA GLY A 96 2.05 19.70 -10.19
C GLY A 96 2.69 19.11 -8.94
N LEU A 97 3.66 18.23 -9.14
CA LEU A 97 4.42 17.54 -8.08
C LEU A 97 5.60 18.40 -7.60
N SER A 98 5.96 18.22 -6.33
CA SER A 98 7.14 18.86 -5.74
C SER A 98 8.42 18.06 -5.95
N SER A 99 9.58 18.69 -5.73
CA SER A 99 10.90 18.04 -5.73
C SER A 99 11.05 16.99 -4.63
N TYR A 100 10.25 17.07 -3.56
CA TYR A 100 10.26 16.13 -2.45
C TYR A 100 9.51 14.82 -2.75
N LEU A 101 8.95 14.66 -3.96
CA LEU A 101 8.18 13.49 -4.37
C LEU A 101 8.85 12.15 -3.99
N PRO A 102 10.13 11.88 -4.34
CA PRO A 102 10.73 10.59 -4.02
C PRO A 102 10.74 10.28 -2.51
N ALA A 103 11.13 11.26 -1.69
CA ALA A 103 11.21 11.09 -0.24
C ALA A 103 9.83 10.86 0.38
N LEU A 104 8.83 11.63 -0.06
CA LEU A 104 7.48 11.55 0.49
C LEU A 104 6.72 10.33 -0.02
N LEU A 105 6.99 9.85 -1.23
CA LEU A 105 6.48 8.56 -1.73
C LEU A 105 6.98 7.40 -0.87
N MET A 106 8.28 7.40 -0.55
CA MET A 106 8.89 6.40 0.33
C MET A 106 8.39 6.52 1.78
N ALA A 107 8.13 7.73 2.27
CA ALA A 107 7.49 7.94 3.58
C ALA A 107 6.10 7.31 3.67
N GLY A 108 5.40 7.16 2.54
CA GLY A 108 4.12 6.44 2.45
C GLY A 108 4.17 4.98 2.94
N LEU A 109 5.35 4.34 2.95
CA LEU A 109 5.54 3.00 3.50
C LEU A 109 5.13 2.88 4.98
N VAL A 110 5.21 3.97 5.74
CA VAL A 110 4.78 4.01 7.13
C VAL A 110 3.31 3.59 7.26
N ALA A 111 2.44 4.07 6.36
CA ALA A 111 1.03 3.69 6.35
C ALA A 111 0.85 2.21 5.98
N THR A 112 1.58 1.72 4.98
CA THR A 112 1.57 0.31 4.58
C THR A 112 1.96 -0.59 5.76
N TYR A 113 3.03 -0.27 6.47
CA TYR A 113 3.48 -1.02 7.63
C TYR A 113 2.51 -0.93 8.82
N ALA A 114 2.01 0.27 9.12
CA ALA A 114 1.06 0.50 10.20
C ALA A 114 -0.22 -0.32 10.04
N PHE A 115 -0.66 -0.59 8.81
CA PHE A 115 -1.87 -1.38 8.57
C PHE A 115 -1.60 -2.86 8.33
N THR A 116 -0.53 -3.21 7.62
CA THR A 116 -0.27 -4.59 7.17
C THR A 116 0.33 -5.45 8.28
N ILE A 117 1.28 -4.90 9.05
CA ILE A 117 2.01 -5.67 10.07
C ILE A 117 1.09 -6.18 11.20
N PRO A 118 0.22 -5.34 11.81
CA PRO A 118 -0.69 -5.81 12.85
C PRO A 118 -1.65 -6.89 12.35
N GLN A 119 -2.13 -6.77 11.11
CA GLN A 119 -3.00 -7.77 10.51
C GLN A 119 -2.29 -9.12 10.33
N ILE A 120 -1.07 -9.14 9.81
CA ILE A 120 -0.29 -10.40 9.68
C ILE A 120 -0.02 -10.99 11.07
N ARG A 121 0.28 -10.16 12.07
CA ARG A 121 0.50 -10.61 13.45
C ARG A 121 -0.74 -11.31 14.00
N THR A 122 -1.89 -10.64 13.96
CA THR A 122 -3.13 -11.14 14.56
C THR A 122 -3.67 -12.35 13.81
N ALA A 123 -3.65 -12.35 12.48
CA ALA A 123 -4.03 -13.53 11.69
C ALA A 123 -3.21 -14.77 12.07
N ARG A 124 -1.90 -14.63 12.33
CA ARG A 124 -1.06 -15.73 12.84
C ARG A 124 -1.45 -16.18 14.24
N VAL A 125 -1.74 -15.24 15.15
CA VAL A 125 -2.14 -15.57 16.52
C VAL A 125 -3.47 -16.34 16.51
N LEU A 126 -4.45 -15.89 15.73
CA LEU A 126 -5.75 -16.57 15.58
C LEU A 126 -5.58 -18.01 15.08
N VAL A 127 -4.72 -18.24 14.09
CA VAL A 127 -4.43 -19.58 13.57
C VAL A 127 -3.70 -20.47 14.58
N ARG A 128 -2.84 -19.92 15.43
CA ARG A 128 -2.09 -20.69 16.44
C ARG A 128 -2.87 -20.94 17.73
N GLY A 129 -3.75 -20.02 18.12
CA GLY A 129 -4.56 -20.10 19.34
C GLY A 129 -5.83 -20.94 19.21
N GLY A 130 -6.26 -21.26 17.98
CA GLY A 130 -7.40 -22.15 17.72
C GLY A 130 -7.06 -23.62 18.00
N SER A 131 -7.05 -24.00 19.28
CA SER A 131 -6.58 -25.32 19.76
C SER A 131 -7.48 -26.52 19.43
N SER A 132 -8.75 -26.38 19.03
CA SER A 132 -9.64 -27.57 18.90
C SER A 132 -10.69 -27.55 17.78
N ARG A 133 -10.87 -26.47 17.02
CA ARG A 133 -11.78 -26.44 15.87
C ARG A 133 -11.17 -25.59 14.79
N GLY A 134 -10.94 -26.19 13.62
CA GLY A 134 -10.25 -25.61 12.49
C GLY A 134 -10.87 -24.31 12.00
N LEU A 135 -10.50 -23.20 12.63
CA LEU A 135 -10.71 -21.87 12.09
C LEU A 135 -9.98 -21.85 10.75
N ALA A 136 -10.75 -21.83 9.66
CA ALA A 136 -10.19 -21.79 8.33
C ALA A 136 -9.30 -20.55 8.25
N ARG A 137 -8.08 -20.66 7.69
CA ARG A 137 -7.15 -19.51 7.65
C ARG A 137 -7.74 -18.29 6.93
N ASP A 138 -8.68 -18.52 6.03
CA ASP A 138 -9.52 -17.50 5.38
C ASP A 138 -10.35 -16.71 6.42
N GLU A 139 -10.95 -17.42 7.38
CA GLU A 139 -11.72 -16.83 8.48
C GLU A 139 -10.81 -16.03 9.41
N ALA A 140 -9.63 -16.56 9.77
CA ALA A 140 -8.64 -15.84 10.58
C ALA A 140 -8.12 -14.56 9.90
N ALA A 141 -7.96 -14.57 8.57
CA ALA A 141 -7.58 -13.37 7.81
C ALA A 141 -8.71 -12.32 7.80
N SER A 142 -9.96 -12.76 7.65
CA SER A 142 -11.13 -11.87 7.67
C SER A 142 -11.40 -11.27 9.05
N GLU A 143 -11.24 -12.08 10.09
CA GLU A 143 -11.38 -11.72 11.50
C GLU A 143 -10.33 -10.69 11.88
N SER A 144 -9.05 -10.94 11.53
CA SER A 144 -7.97 -9.99 11.75
C SER A 144 -8.21 -8.64 11.06
N ARG A 145 -8.76 -8.64 9.85
CA ARG A 145 -9.12 -7.40 9.14
C ARG A 145 -10.20 -6.63 9.90
N ASN A 146 -11.24 -7.31 10.37
CA ASN A 146 -12.37 -6.69 11.06
C ASN A 146 -11.93 -6.10 12.41
N GLN A 147 -11.09 -6.82 13.17
CA GLN A 147 -10.54 -6.35 14.45
C GLN A 147 -9.74 -5.05 14.31
N HIS A 148 -9.02 -4.85 13.19
CA HIS A 148 -8.22 -3.64 12.97
C HIS A 148 -8.97 -2.53 12.23
N ARG A 149 -10.22 -2.77 11.80
CA ARG A 149 -11.01 -1.77 11.06
C ARG A 149 -11.21 -0.46 11.83
N PRO A 150 -11.64 -0.43 13.11
CA PRO A 150 -11.87 0.83 13.81
C PRO A 150 -10.58 1.62 14.02
N LEU A 151 -9.51 0.97 14.50
CA LEU A 151 -8.21 1.62 14.69
C LEU A 151 -7.65 2.18 13.38
N LYS A 152 -7.75 1.41 12.29
CA LYS A 152 -7.35 1.86 10.96
C LYS A 152 -8.11 3.09 10.51
N MET A 153 -9.43 3.14 10.72
CA MET A 153 -10.24 4.29 10.35
C MET A 153 -9.84 5.53 11.16
N VAL A 154 -9.56 5.38 12.45
CA VAL A 154 -9.08 6.49 13.30
C VAL A 154 -7.70 6.99 12.84
N VAL A 155 -6.75 6.09 12.59
CA VAL A 155 -5.40 6.47 12.11
C VAL A 155 -5.48 7.14 10.73
N ALA A 156 -6.29 6.59 9.82
CA ALA A 156 -6.49 7.17 8.50
C ALA A 156 -7.16 8.55 8.59
N LEU A 157 -8.18 8.71 9.45
CA LEU A 157 -8.83 10.00 9.68
C LEU A 157 -7.86 11.02 10.25
N ALA A 158 -7.08 10.65 11.27
CA ALA A 158 -6.06 11.53 11.86
C ALA A 158 -5.02 11.95 10.83
N ALA A 159 -4.52 11.01 10.02
CA ALA A 159 -3.60 11.32 8.93
C ALA A 159 -4.24 12.26 7.91
N LEU A 160 -5.49 12.02 7.50
CA LEU A 160 -6.22 12.90 6.58
C LEU A 160 -6.44 14.30 7.14
N LEU A 161 -6.73 14.44 8.44
CA LEU A 161 -6.87 15.74 9.08
C LEU A 161 -5.54 16.51 9.10
N ILE A 162 -4.42 15.82 9.35
CA ILE A 162 -3.09 16.43 9.25
C ILE A 162 -2.83 16.88 7.81
N LEU A 163 -3.08 16.03 6.82
CA LEU A 163 -2.88 16.40 5.41
C LEU A 163 -3.80 17.55 4.98
N ALA A 164 -5.05 17.59 5.47
CA ALA A 164 -5.99 18.68 5.22
C ALA A 164 -5.52 19.99 5.86
N ALA A 165 -5.01 19.95 7.10
CA ALA A 165 -4.42 21.11 7.74
C ALA A 165 -3.24 21.66 6.94
N PHE A 166 -2.38 20.79 6.40
CA PHE A 166 -1.28 21.16 5.51
C PHE A 166 -1.75 21.80 4.19
N ILE A 167 -2.86 21.32 3.61
CA ILE A 167 -3.42 21.89 2.38
C ILE A 167 -4.05 23.26 2.65
N ILE A 168 -4.77 23.42 3.75
CA ILE A 168 -5.48 24.66 4.10
C ILE A 168 -4.49 25.76 4.54
N SER A 169 -3.47 25.41 5.33
CA SER A 169 -2.47 26.37 5.83
C SER A 169 -1.33 26.63 4.85
N GLY A 170 -1.15 25.77 3.85
CA GLY A 170 0.00 25.79 2.95
C GLY A 170 -0.17 26.66 1.70
N ASN A 171 0.95 27.05 1.09
CA ASN A 171 0.98 27.68 -0.24
C ASN A 171 0.75 26.61 -1.34
N LYS A 172 0.45 27.03 -2.57
CA LYS A 172 0.24 26.15 -3.74
C LYS A 172 1.35 25.11 -3.95
N HIS A 173 2.59 25.45 -3.59
CA HIS A 173 3.74 24.51 -3.60
C HIS A 173 3.59 23.33 -2.63
N MET A 174 2.92 23.52 -1.50
CA MET A 174 2.72 22.48 -0.48
C MET A 174 1.70 21.44 -0.93
N ILE A 175 0.76 21.79 -1.82
CA ILE A 175 -0.19 20.84 -2.40
C ILE A 175 0.58 19.73 -3.13
N GLY A 176 1.54 20.10 -3.98
CA GLY A 176 2.40 19.14 -4.71
C GLY A 176 3.32 18.30 -3.83
N ALA A 177 3.57 18.72 -2.58
CA ALA A 177 4.32 17.96 -1.59
C ALA A 177 3.45 17.01 -0.77
N VAL A 178 2.16 17.33 -0.58
CA VAL A 178 1.23 16.49 0.20
C VAL A 178 0.73 15.28 -0.59
N LEU A 179 0.66 15.38 -1.93
CA LEU A 179 0.13 14.33 -2.81
C LEU A 179 0.73 12.93 -2.60
N PRO A 180 2.06 12.75 -2.45
CA PRO A 180 2.65 11.42 -2.26
C PRO A 180 2.23 10.78 -0.93
N LEU A 181 2.09 11.57 0.13
CA LEU A 181 1.62 11.07 1.43
C LEU A 181 0.14 10.68 1.38
N PHE A 182 -0.68 11.49 0.71
CA PHE A 182 -2.11 11.20 0.54
C PHE A 182 -2.33 9.93 -0.28
N THR A 183 -1.66 9.82 -1.42
CA THR A 183 -1.79 8.65 -2.31
C THR A 183 -1.20 7.39 -1.68
N GLY A 184 -0.11 7.51 -0.91
CA GLY A 184 0.45 6.41 -0.12
C GLY A 184 -0.51 5.92 0.95
N LEU A 185 -1.15 6.83 1.69
CA LEU A 185 -2.18 6.49 2.68
C LEU A 185 -3.39 5.79 2.04
N LEU A 186 -3.91 6.34 0.94
CA LEU A 186 -5.02 5.73 0.20
C LEU A 186 -4.67 4.31 -0.26
N SER A 187 -3.48 4.13 -0.83
CA SER A 187 -3.01 2.84 -1.31
C SER A 187 -2.90 1.82 -0.17
N ALA A 188 -2.34 2.23 0.96
CA ALA A 188 -2.26 1.39 2.17
C ALA A 188 -3.64 1.00 2.72
N VAL A 189 -4.62 1.91 2.70
CA VAL A 189 -6.00 1.58 3.10
C VAL A 189 -6.59 0.52 2.18
N VAL A 190 -6.40 0.64 0.86
CA VAL A 190 -6.86 -0.32 -0.14
C VAL A 190 -6.17 -1.69 0.06
N SER A 191 -4.84 -1.72 0.14
CA SER A 191 -4.06 -2.95 0.28
C SER A 191 -4.33 -3.69 1.59
N SER A 192 -4.51 -2.98 2.70
CA SER A 192 -4.88 -3.58 4.00
C SER A 192 -6.29 -4.22 4.00
N CYS A 193 -7.15 -3.88 3.04
CA CYS A 193 -8.47 -4.49 2.89
C CYS A 193 -8.45 -5.67 1.91
N LEU A 194 -7.63 -5.60 0.88
CA LEU A 194 -7.77 -6.40 -0.35
C LEU A 194 -6.57 -7.27 -0.71
N ILE A 195 -5.37 -6.91 -0.26
CA ILE A 195 -4.15 -7.62 -0.64
C ILE A 195 -3.67 -8.43 0.55
N THR A 196 -3.55 -7.76 1.70
CA THR A 196 -3.05 -8.36 2.94
C THR A 196 -3.80 -9.63 3.34
N PRO A 197 -5.15 -9.62 3.53
CA PRO A 197 -5.87 -10.82 3.94
C PRO A 197 -5.90 -11.91 2.85
N PHE A 198 -5.95 -11.52 1.56
CA PHE A 198 -6.07 -12.46 0.44
C PHE A 198 -4.79 -13.24 0.19
N ILE A 199 -3.66 -12.54 0.07
CA ILE A 199 -2.37 -13.17 -0.18
C ILE A 199 -1.97 -14.04 1.00
N TRP A 200 -2.19 -13.56 2.23
CA TRP A 200 -1.83 -14.30 3.42
C TRP A 200 -2.61 -15.61 3.54
N ALA A 201 -3.93 -15.58 3.30
CA ALA A 201 -4.78 -16.77 3.32
C ALA A 201 -4.43 -17.77 2.20
N ALA A 202 -4.22 -17.28 0.96
CA ALA A 202 -3.93 -18.11 -0.22
C ALA A 202 -2.60 -18.87 -0.12
N LEU A 203 -1.56 -18.26 0.48
CA LEU A 203 -0.26 -18.91 0.63
C LEU A 203 -0.25 -19.95 1.76
N ALA A 204 -1.20 -19.85 2.68
CA ALA A 204 -1.28 -20.71 3.84
C ALA A 204 -2.04 -22.01 3.56
N THR A 205 -2.90 -22.07 2.54
CA THR A 205 -3.63 -23.28 2.09
C THR A 205 -2.78 -24.23 1.25
N ARG A 206 -1.76 -23.73 0.54
CA ARG A 206 -0.87 -24.53 -0.32
C ARG A 206 -0.05 -25.59 0.43
N LYS A 207 0.00 -25.54 1.77
CA LYS A 207 0.65 -26.54 2.62
C LYS A 207 -0.24 -27.74 2.99
N MET A 208 -1.57 -27.65 2.84
CA MET A 208 -2.48 -28.76 3.18
C MET A 208 -2.82 -29.67 1.99
N ASN A 209 -2.71 -29.19 0.74
CA ASN A 209 -3.00 -29.97 -0.47
C ASN A 209 -1.80 -30.78 -1.02
N LYS A 210 -0.73 -30.92 -0.23
CA LYS A 210 0.38 -31.84 -0.51
C LYS A 210 0.39 -32.95 0.54
N LYS A 211 -0.63 -33.81 0.53
CA LYS A 211 -0.61 -35.17 1.07
C LYS A 211 -1.65 -35.98 0.34
#